data_AF-A0A974XKU2-F1
#
_entry.id   AF-A0A974XKU2-F1
#
_cell.length_a   1.000
_cell.length_b   1.000
_cell.length_c   1.000
_cell.angle_alpha   90.00
_cell.angle_beta   90.00
_cell.angle_gamma   90.00
#
_symmetry.space_group_name_H-M   'P 1'
#
loop_
_entity.id
_entity.type
_entity.pdbx_description
1 polymer ?
#
loop_
_entity_poly.entity_id
_entity_poly.type
_entity_poly.pdbx_seq_one_letter_code
_entity_poly.pdbx_strand_id
1 'polypeptide(L)' 'MTRLFLLPLLLCLLWSMFLYFRRIPLTEGKQGYVYILSGSGILIALLSLLLWLTH' A
#
# COMPACT_ATOMS: atom_id res chain seq x y z
N MET A 1 -7.10 18.01 -1.54
CA MET A 1 -7.53 16.78 -0.84
C MET A 1 -7.17 15.53 -1.66
N THR A 2 -5.90 15.32 -2.02
CA THR A 2 -5.51 14.28 -3.01
C THR A 2 -4.16 13.61 -2.72
N ARG A 3 -3.54 13.87 -1.56
CA ARG A 3 -2.17 13.40 -1.27
C ARG A 3 -2.11 12.00 -0.66
N LEU A 4 -3.23 11.48 -0.14
CA LEU A 4 -3.27 10.15 0.48
C LEU A 4 -3.08 9.02 -0.53
N PHE A 5 -3.35 9.27 -1.82
CA PHE A 5 -3.14 8.31 -2.90
C PHE A 5 -1.68 8.22 -3.36
N LEU A 6 -0.89 9.28 -3.15
CA LEU A 6 0.54 9.26 -3.46
C LEU A 6 1.31 8.34 -2.52
N LEU A 7 0.85 8.15 -1.29
CA LEU A 7 1.53 7.35 -0.28
C LEU A 7 1.66 5.86 -0.68
N PRO A 8 0.58 5.15 -1.06
CA PRO A 8 0.70 3.78 -1.56
C PRO A 8 1.45 3.70 -2.88
N LEU A 9 1.32 4.71 -3.75
CA LEU A 9 2.06 4.77 -5.01
C LEU A 9 3.57 4.86 -4.78
N LEU A 10 4.00 5.70 -3.83
CA LEU A 10 5.40 5.86 -3.45
C LEU A 10 5.94 4.58 -2.78
N LEU A 11 5.15 3.94 -1.91
CA LEU A 11 5.51 2.65 -1.30
C LEU A 11 5.68 1.54 -2.34
N CYS A 12 4.78 1.46 -3.32
CA CYS A 12 4.90 0.52 -4.44
C CYS A 12 6.18 0.79 -5.25
N LEU A 13 6.52 2.05 -5.50
CA LEU A 13 7.72 2.45 -6.23
C LEU A 13 8.99 2.06 -5.46
N LEU A 14 9.00 2.29 -4.14
CA LEU A 14 10.09 1.89 -3.24
C LEU A 14 10.29 0.37 -3.24
N TRP A 15 9.21 -0.40 -3.16
CA TRP A 15 9.23 -1.87 -3.19
C TRP A 15 9.74 -2.40 -4.53
N SER A 16 9.30 -1.79 -5.63
CA SER A 16 9.79 -2.10 -6.99
C SER A 16 11.30 -1.89 -7.09
N MET A 17 11.79 -0.75 -6.57
CA MET A 17 13.20 -0.40 -6.58
C MET A 17 14.02 -1.39 -5.74
N PHE A 18 13.49 -1.80 -4.58
CA PHE A 18 14.11 -2.78 -3.70
C PHE A 18 14.25 -4.17 -4.35
N LEU A 19 13.19 -4.62 -5.04
CA LEU A 19 13.23 -5.88 -5.80
C LEU A 19 14.25 -5.79 -6.95
N TYR A 20 14.30 -4.64 -7.64
CA TYR A 20 15.26 -4.39 -8.70
C TYR A 20 16.72 -4.43 -8.20
N PHE A 21 17.02 -3.74 -7.09
CA PHE A 21 18.36 -3.73 -6.49
C PHE A 21 18.81 -5.12 -6.04
N ARG A 22 17.89 -5.96 -5.54
CA ARG A 22 18.21 -7.34 -5.15
C ARG A 22 18.15 -8.35 -6.30
N ARG A 23 17.82 -7.93 -7.52
CA ARG A 23 17.50 -8.84 -8.65
C ARG A 23 16.46 -9.91 -8.29
N ILE A 24 15.52 -9.59 -7.40
CA ILE A 24 14.43 -10.51 -7.07
C ILE A 24 13.38 -10.37 -8.17
N PRO A 25 12.95 -11.48 -8.80
CA PRO A 25 11.89 -11.42 -9.81
C PRO A 25 10.59 -10.86 -9.20
N LEU A 26 9.92 -9.99 -9.95
CA LEU A 26 8.65 -9.38 -9.54
C LEU A 26 7.57 -10.40 -9.15
N THR A 27 7.66 -11.61 -9.70
CA THR A 27 6.80 -12.76 -9.37
C THR A 27 6.87 -13.15 -7.90
N GLU A 28 8.08 -13.15 -7.33
CA GLU A 28 8.32 -13.45 -5.90
C GLU A 28 8.01 -12.23 -5.03
N GLY A 29 8.25 -11.03 -5.56
CA GLY A 29 7.99 -9.76 -4.88
C GLY A 29 6.52 -9.36 -4.77
N LYS A 30 5.60 -10.12 -5.37
CA LYS A 30 4.16 -9.81 -5.45
C LYS A 30 3.51 -9.69 -4.07
N GLN A 31 3.99 -10.45 -3.09
CA GLN A 31 3.49 -10.39 -1.72
C GLN A 31 3.66 -9.00 -1.08
N GLY A 32 4.75 -8.28 -1.36
CA GLY A 32 4.95 -6.96 -0.78
C GLY A 32 3.95 -5.92 -1.30
N TYR A 33 3.55 -6.01 -2.57
CA TYR A 33 2.46 -5.17 -3.09
C TYR A 33 1.13 -5.48 -2.40
N VAL A 34 0.86 -6.76 -2.11
CA VAL A 34 -0.33 -7.18 -1.35
C VAL A 34 -0.29 -6.62 0.07
N TYR A 35 0.87 -6.60 0.74
CA TYR A 35 1.03 -5.97 2.05
C TYR A 35 0.79 -4.45 2.02
N ILE A 36 1.29 -3.76 1.00
CA ILE A 36 1.06 -2.30 0.84
C ILE A 36 -0.43 -2.01 0.62
N LEU A 37 -1.08 -2.83 -0.21
CA LEU A 37 -2.51 -2.69 -0.51
C LEU A 37 -3.38 -3.04 0.69
N SER A 38 -3.06 -4.12 1.42
CA SER A 38 -3.82 -4.53 2.60
C SER A 38 -3.66 -3.55 3.75
N GLY A 39 -2.43 -3.05 4.00
CA GLY A 39 -2.20 -2.01 5.01
C GLY A 39 -2.96 -0.72 4.71
N SER A 40 -2.95 -0.27 3.46
CA SER A 40 -3.72 0.91 3.02
C SER A 40 -5.23 0.66 3.10
N GLY A 41 -5.69 -0.52 2.68
CA GLY A 41 -7.10 -0.92 2.72
C GLY A 41 -7.65 -1.04 4.13
N ILE A 42 -6.87 -1.61 5.07
CA ILE A 42 -7.21 -1.67 6.49
C ILE A 42 -7.36 -0.26 7.05
N LEU A 43 -6.43 0.65 6.77
CA LEU A 43 -6.49 2.01 7.24
C LEU A 43 -7.76 2.74 6.73
N ILE A 44 -8.08 2.58 5.44
CA ILE A 44 -9.29 3.14 4.84
C ILE A 44 -10.55 2.53 5.48
N ALA A 45 -10.58 1.21 5.67
CA ALA A 45 -11.71 0.52 6.28
C ALA A 45 -11.94 1.01 7.72
N LEU A 46 -10.87 1.18 8.49
CA LEU A 46 -10.91 1.62 9.89
C LEU A 46 -11.36 3.08 10.00
N LEU A 47 -10.85 3.96 9.13
CA LEU A 47 -11.35 5.35 9.02
C LEU A 47 -12.82 5.40 8.61
N SER A 48 -13.23 4.58 7.63
CA SER A 48 -14.62 4.53 7.16
C SER A 48 -15.56 4.03 8.26
N LEU A 49 -15.11 3.04 9.05
CA LEU A 49 -15.85 2.51 10.18
C LEU A 49 -16.00 3.55 11.29
N LEU A 50 -14.94 4.31 11.59
CA LEU A 50 -15.00 5.42 12.55
C LEU A 50 -15.95 6.53 12.10
N LEU A 51 -15.92 6.90 10.81
CA LEU A 51 -16.86 7.84 10.22
C LEU A 51 -18.31 7.36 10.34
N TRP A 52 -18.56 6.08 10.05
CA TRP A 52 -19.88 5.47 10.22
C TRP A 52 -20.34 5.49 11.67
N LEU A 53 -19.46 5.17 12.62
CA LEU A 53 -19.80 5.09 14.04
C LEU A 53 -20.03 6.47 14.69
N THR A 54 -19.45 7.52 14.10
CA THR A 54 -19.61 8.91 14.57
C THR A 54 -20.85 9.58 13.98
N HIS A 55 -21.44 8.99 12.93
CA HIS A 55 -22.69 9.42 12.31
C HIS A 55 -23.90 8.79 13.02
#